data_AF-A0A7S0AQH8-F1
#
_entry.id   AF-A0A7S0AQH8-F1
#
_cell.length_a   1.000
_cell.length_b   1.000
_cell.length_c   1.000
_cell.angle_alpha   90.00
_cell.angle_beta   90.00
_cell.angle_gamma   90.00
#
_symmetry.space_group_name_H-M   'P 1'
#
loop_
_entity.id
_entity.type
_entity.pdbx_description
1 polymer ?
#
loop_
_entity_poly.entity_id
_entity_poly.type
_entity_poly.pdbx_seq_one_letter_code
_entity_poly.pdbx_strand_id
1 'polypeptide(L)'
;LDRDLVIQSQLLRNETFLIEMKRIFEEADADGSGTISWEEFKGYLENENVKAYLSAQQLDAFDARTLFDILNEGNGNEMNIETFVVGCQRLKGMAKSVDVVAVLQETRSVSRKLKALTRQLEATH
;
A
#
# COMPACT_ATOMS: atom_id res chain seq x y z
N LEU A 1 -20.85 -15.11 -15.11
CA LEU A 1 -20.64 -15.05 -13.66
C LEU A 1 -21.79 -14.25 -13.08
N ASP A 2 -22.58 -14.86 -12.20
CA ASP A 2 -23.65 -14.17 -11.47
C ASP A 2 -23.05 -13.03 -10.62
N ARG A 3 -23.66 -11.85 -10.66
CA ARG A 3 -23.20 -10.65 -9.95
C ARG A 3 -23.12 -10.93 -8.44
N ASP A 4 -24.05 -11.71 -7.91
CA ASP A 4 -24.11 -12.03 -6.49
C ASP A 4 -22.95 -12.93 -6.07
N LEU A 5 -22.57 -13.90 -6.90
CA LEU A 5 -21.38 -14.73 -6.67
C LEU A 5 -20.09 -13.91 -6.67
N VAL A 6 -19.98 -12.90 -7.54
CA VAL A 6 -18.82 -12.00 -7.57
C VAL A 6 -18.74 -11.15 -6.29
N ILE A 7 -19.88 -10.62 -5.83
CA ILE A 7 -19.95 -9.83 -4.59
C ILE A 7 -19.56 -10.69 -3.38
N GLN A 8 -20.16 -11.87 -3.25
CA GLN A 8 -19.84 -12.79 -2.15
C GLN A 8 -18.37 -13.19 -2.14
N SER A 9 -17.80 -13.53 -3.30
CA SER A 9 -16.38 -13.85 -3.44
C SER A 9 -15.47 -12.70 -3.03
N GLN A 10 -15.87 -11.45 -3.31
CA GLN A 10 -15.09 -10.27 -2.93
C GLN A 10 -15.18 -9.98 -1.43
N LEU A 11 -16.35 -10.15 -0.81
CA LEU A 11 -16.54 -9.98 0.63
C LEU A 11 -15.73 -11.00 1.42
N LEU A 12 -15.80 -12.28 1.04
CA LEU A 12 -15.01 -13.34 1.66
C LEU A 12 -13.51 -13.06 1.56
N ARG A 13 -13.03 -12.62 0.39
CA ARG A 13 -11.62 -12.24 0.21
C ARG A 13 -11.19 -11.10 1.13
N ASN A 14 -12.07 -10.12 1.38
CA ASN A 14 -11.78 -9.02 2.31
C ASN A 14 -11.76 -9.49 3.76
N GLU A 15 -12.71 -10.35 4.16
CA GLU A 15 -12.76 -10.91 5.52
C GLU A 15 -11.52 -11.78 5.80
N THR A 16 -11.17 -12.69 4.88
CA THR A 16 -9.96 -13.50 5.01
C THR A 16 -8.71 -12.61 5.11
N PHE A 17 -8.62 -11.56 4.29
CA PHE A 17 -7.49 -10.64 4.36
C PHE A 17 -7.38 -9.95 5.73
N LEU A 18 -8.50 -9.49 6.30
CA LEU A 18 -8.51 -8.86 7.62
C LEU A 18 -8.04 -9.80 8.72
N ILE A 19 -8.52 -11.05 8.70
CA ILE A 19 -8.11 -12.08 9.67
C ILE A 19 -6.60 -12.32 9.58
N GLU A 20 -6.09 -12.46 8.37
CA GLU A 20 -4.67 -12.70 8.14
C GLU A 20 -3.78 -11.52 8.54
N MET A 21 -4.19 -10.28 8.27
CA MET A 21 -3.41 -9.10 8.69
C MET A 21 -3.40 -8.95 10.21
N LYS A 22 -4.48 -9.29 10.91
CA LYS A 22 -4.49 -9.32 12.37
C LYS A 22 -3.52 -10.36 12.91
N ARG A 23 -3.48 -11.56 12.32
CA ARG A 23 -2.52 -12.59 12.71
C ARG A 23 -1.08 -12.14 12.52
N ILE A 24 -0.75 -11.54 11.37
CA ILE A 24 0.58 -10.96 11.14
C ILE A 24 0.91 -9.94 12.22
N PHE A 25 -0.04 -9.08 12.58
CA PHE A 25 0.18 -8.06 13.59
C PHE A 25 0.56 -8.67 14.94
N GLU A 26 -0.21 -9.67 15.37
CA GLU A 26 0.03 -10.40 16.63
C GLU A 26 1.37 -11.16 16.63
N GLU A 27 1.82 -11.65 15.48
CA GLU A 27 3.12 -12.32 15.35
C GLU A 27 4.30 -11.33 15.33
N ALA A 28 4.07 -10.09 14.89
CA ALA A 28 5.08 -9.05 14.81
C ALA A 28 5.25 -8.27 16.13
N ASP A 29 4.17 -8.08 16.90
CA ASP A 29 4.16 -7.49 18.25
C ASP A 29 4.78 -8.49 19.25
N ALA A 30 6.11 -8.52 19.29
CA ALA A 30 6.87 -9.53 20.01
C ALA A 30 6.86 -9.29 21.53
N ASP A 31 6.71 -8.03 21.95
CA ASP A 31 6.64 -7.65 23.35
C ASP A 31 5.21 -7.58 23.92
N GLY A 32 4.19 -7.67 23.06
CA GLY A 32 2.78 -7.66 23.45
C GLY A 32 2.30 -6.27 23.88
N SER A 33 2.95 -5.22 23.42
CA SER A 33 2.62 -3.82 23.71
C SER A 33 1.29 -3.38 23.09
N GLY A 34 0.79 -4.11 22.10
CA GLY A 34 -0.34 -3.70 21.26
C GLY A 34 0.07 -2.73 20.15
N THR A 35 1.37 -2.51 19.95
CA THR A 35 1.96 -1.77 18.82
C THR A 35 3.10 -2.60 18.21
N ILE A 36 3.48 -2.28 16.98
CA ILE A 36 4.67 -2.83 16.33
C ILE A 36 5.68 -1.69 16.22
N SER A 37 6.80 -1.82 16.91
CA SER A 37 7.94 -0.93 16.76
C SER A 37 8.68 -1.17 15.43
N TRP A 38 9.50 -0.21 15.01
CA TRP A 38 10.38 -0.39 13.85
C TRP A 38 11.29 -1.61 14.00
N GLU A 39 11.85 -1.81 15.19
CA GLU A 39 12.75 -2.92 15.50
C GLU A 39 12.05 -4.27 15.37
N GLU A 40 10.84 -4.39 15.90
CA GLU A 40 9.99 -5.59 15.77
C GLU A 40 9.59 -5.84 14.33
N PHE A 41 9.13 -4.81 13.61
CA PHE A 41 8.75 -4.94 12.21
C PHE A 41 9.93 -5.38 11.35
N LYS A 42 11.11 -4.78 11.57
CA LYS A 42 12.35 -5.14 10.88
C LYS A 42 12.72 -6.59 11.18
N GLY A 43 12.73 -6.98 12.46
CA GLY A 43 13.07 -8.34 12.87
C GLY A 43 12.09 -9.39 12.33
N TYR A 44 10.80 -9.07 12.34
CA TYR A 44 9.75 -9.93 11.79
C TYR A 44 9.90 -10.09 10.26
N LEU A 45 10.26 -9.01 9.57
CA LEU A 45 10.58 -9.03 8.14
C LEU A 45 11.90 -9.72 7.81
N GLU A 46 12.80 -10.03 8.75
CA GLU A 46 13.99 -10.85 8.45
C GLU A 46 13.63 -12.31 8.15
N ASN A 47 12.43 -12.77 8.53
CA ASN A 47 11.92 -14.09 8.22
C ASN A 47 11.49 -14.21 6.75
N GLU A 48 12.18 -15.04 5.98
CA GLU A 48 11.90 -15.26 4.55
C GLU A 48 10.47 -15.76 4.27
N ASN A 49 9.86 -16.54 5.19
CA ASN A 49 8.47 -16.97 5.03
C ASN A 49 7.49 -15.81 5.15
N VAL A 50 7.78 -14.84 6.03
CA VAL A 50 6.97 -13.63 6.21
C VAL A 50 7.06 -12.75 4.96
N LYS A 51 8.27 -12.52 4.43
CA LYS A 51 8.46 -11.78 3.18
C LYS A 51 7.69 -12.41 2.02
N ALA A 52 7.81 -13.74 1.87
CA ALA A 52 7.10 -14.48 0.84
C ALA A 52 5.58 -14.34 0.98
N TYR A 53 5.07 -14.36 2.21
CA TYR A 53 3.65 -14.18 2.48
C TYR A 53 3.13 -12.77 2.16
N LEU A 54 3.84 -11.73 2.58
CA LEU A 54 3.48 -10.34 2.28
C LEU A 54 3.50 -10.06 0.77
N SER A 55 4.51 -10.58 0.06
CA SER A 55 4.56 -10.50 -1.41
C SER A 55 3.35 -11.21 -2.05
N ALA A 56 2.97 -12.41 -1.55
CA ALA A 56 1.76 -13.09 -2.02
C ALA A 56 0.46 -12.28 -1.77
N GLN A 57 0.45 -11.38 -0.78
CA GLN A 57 -0.63 -10.44 -0.50
C GLN A 57 -0.53 -9.12 -1.29
N GLN A 58 0.42 -9.01 -2.23
CA GLN A 58 0.72 -7.78 -3.01
C GLN A 58 1.22 -6.62 -2.15
N LEU A 59 1.89 -6.93 -1.04
CA LEU A 59 2.56 -5.99 -0.15
C LEU A 59 4.07 -6.12 -0.35
N ASP A 60 4.54 -5.90 -1.59
CA ASP A 60 5.96 -6.07 -1.93
C ASP A 60 6.83 -5.09 -1.12
N ALA A 61 7.60 -5.65 -0.19
CA ALA A 61 8.57 -4.93 0.63
C ALA A 61 9.92 -4.87 -0.12
N PHE A 62 10.08 -3.95 -1.09
CA PHE A 62 11.40 -3.70 -1.69
C PHE A 62 12.41 -3.15 -0.68
N ASP A 63 11.91 -2.45 0.33
CA ASP A 63 12.65 -2.00 1.51
C ASP A 63 11.70 -2.03 2.72
N ALA A 64 12.13 -2.72 3.78
CA ALA A 64 11.37 -2.85 5.02
C ALA A 64 11.06 -1.49 5.64
N ARG A 65 12.01 -0.54 5.54
CA ARG A 65 11.84 0.80 6.11
C ARG A 65 10.78 1.58 5.35
N THR A 66 10.90 1.61 4.03
CA THR A 66 9.90 2.23 3.16
C THR A 66 8.51 1.62 3.37
N LEU A 67 8.40 0.29 3.48
CA LEU A 67 7.11 -0.35 3.76
C LEU A 67 6.54 0.08 5.11
N PHE A 68 7.35 0.06 6.17
CA PHE A 68 6.94 0.51 7.49
C PHE A 68 6.45 1.96 7.45
N ASP A 69 7.20 2.87 6.84
CA ASP A 69 6.85 4.29 6.76
C ASP A 69 5.57 4.51 5.95
N ILE A 70 5.35 3.73 4.86
CA ILE A 70 4.10 3.78 4.08
C ILE A 70 2.92 3.25 4.89
N LEU A 71 3.08 2.13 5.60
CA LEU A 71 2.03 1.55 6.43
C LEU A 71 1.70 2.48 7.62
N ASN A 72 2.72 3.07 8.23
CA ASN A 72 2.57 3.95 9.39
C ASN A 72 2.13 5.38 9.03
N GLU A 73 2.09 5.72 7.73
CA GLU A 73 1.83 7.10 7.26
C GLU A 73 2.80 8.15 7.85
N GLY A 74 4.00 7.72 8.23
CA GLY A 74 4.97 8.59 8.92
C GLY A 74 4.61 8.93 10.38
N ASN A 75 3.67 8.23 11.02
CA ASN A 75 3.27 8.44 12.42
C ASN A 75 4.29 7.84 13.41
N GLY A 76 5.51 8.35 13.42
CA GLY A 76 6.53 7.94 14.40
C GLY A 76 7.10 6.54 14.17
N ASN A 77 7.52 5.89 15.26
CA ASN A 77 8.28 4.63 15.23
C ASN A 77 7.47 3.41 15.68
N GLU A 78 6.18 3.57 15.98
CA GLU A 78 5.29 2.50 16.40
C GLU A 78 4.00 2.54 15.59
N MET A 79 3.46 1.36 15.33
CA MET A 79 2.25 1.18 14.53
C MET A 79 1.25 0.31 15.27
N ASN A 80 0.06 0.83 15.56
CA ASN A 80 -1.01 0.01 16.15
C ASN A 80 -1.71 -0.85 15.08
N ILE A 81 -2.56 -1.78 15.53
CA ILE A 81 -3.25 -2.74 14.66
C ILE A 81 -4.15 -2.07 13.62
N GLU A 82 -4.81 -0.97 13.96
CA GLU A 82 -5.67 -0.25 13.04
C GLU A 82 -4.84 0.37 11.93
N THR A 83 -3.76 1.08 12.27
CA THR A 83 -2.82 1.66 11.31
C THR A 83 -2.23 0.60 10.39
N PHE A 84 -1.80 -0.55 10.94
CA PHE A 84 -1.24 -1.64 10.16
C PHE A 84 -2.24 -2.22 9.15
N VAL A 85 -3.44 -2.59 9.62
CA VAL A 85 -4.46 -3.21 8.78
C VAL A 85 -4.94 -2.25 7.70
N VAL A 86 -5.18 -0.98 8.05
CA VAL A 86 -5.59 0.06 7.10
C VAL A 86 -4.48 0.34 6.08
N GLY A 87 -3.23 0.42 6.51
CA GLY A 87 -2.07 0.58 5.62
C GLY A 87 -1.96 -0.56 4.61
N CYS A 88 -2.14 -1.80 5.07
CA CYS A 88 -2.12 -3.00 4.23
C CYS A 88 -3.30 -3.02 3.24
N GLN A 89 -4.51 -2.64 3.68
CA GLN A 89 -5.68 -2.48 2.79
C GLN A 89 -5.44 -1.42 1.73
N ARG A 90 -4.83 -0.29 2.11
CA ARG A 90 -4.51 0.80 1.20
C ARG A 90 -3.50 0.35 0.15
N LEU A 91 -2.38 -0.27 0.54
CA LEU A 91 -1.38 -0.75 -0.41
C LEU A 91 -1.98 -1.74 -1.42
N LYS A 92 -2.82 -2.67 -0.94
CA LYS A 92 -3.59 -3.59 -1.79
C LYS A 92 -4.61 -2.87 -2.69
N GLY A 93 -5.14 -1.73 -2.25
CA GLY A 93 -6.08 -0.88 -2.97
C GLY A 93 -5.46 0.13 -3.94
N MET A 94 -4.23 0.60 -3.69
CA MET A 94 -3.52 1.60 -4.51
C MET A 94 -3.16 1.07 -5.91
N ALA A 95 -3.15 -0.25 -6.09
CA ALA A 95 -3.06 -0.88 -7.40
C ALA A 95 -4.40 -0.92 -8.17
N LYS A 96 -5.49 -0.28 -7.67
CA LYS A 96 -6.72 -0.07 -8.44
C LYS A 96 -6.57 1.06 -9.47
N SER A 97 -5.58 0.91 -10.36
CA SER A 97 -5.57 1.17 -11.81
C SER A 97 -6.29 2.40 -12.39
N VAL A 98 -7.51 2.73 -11.98
CA VAL A 98 -8.22 3.95 -12.37
C VAL A 98 -7.51 5.21 -11.88
N ASP A 99 -7.00 5.23 -10.66
CA ASP A 99 -6.37 6.44 -10.11
C ASP A 99 -5.00 6.70 -10.74
N VAL A 100 -4.25 5.63 -11.03
CA VAL A 100 -3.02 5.71 -11.83
C VAL A 100 -3.32 6.23 -13.24
N VAL A 101 -4.41 5.79 -13.86
CA VAL A 101 -4.84 6.25 -15.19
C VAL A 101 -5.26 7.72 -15.17
N ALA A 102 -5.93 8.20 -14.12
CA ALA A 102 -6.29 9.61 -13.97
C ALA A 102 -5.05 10.51 -13.80
N VAL A 103 -4.07 10.09 -12.97
CA VAL A 103 -2.79 10.80 -12.81
C VAL A 103 -2.00 10.89 -14.12
N LEU A 104 -1.98 9.80 -14.90
CA LEU A 104 -1.34 9.78 -16.21
C LEU A 104 -2.03 10.69 -17.22
N GLN A 105 -3.36 10.84 -17.14
CA GLN A 105 -4.13 11.77 -17.98
C GLN A 105 -3.78 13.23 -17.66
N GLU A 106 -3.73 13.61 -16.39
CA GLU A 106 -3.36 14.97 -15.98
C GLU A 106 -1.90 15.29 -16.33
N THR A 107 -1.00 14.33 -16.15
CA THR A 107 0.41 14.49 -16.54
C THR A 107 0.55 14.76 -18.06
N ARG A 108 -0.23 14.06 -18.89
CA ARG A 108 -0.30 14.31 -20.35
C ARG A 108 -0.94 15.66 -20.69
N SER A 109 -1.92 16.11 -19.90
CA SER A 109 -2.54 17.42 -20.06
C SER A 109 -1.54 18.55 -19.79
N VAL A 110 -0.82 18.47 -18.66
CA VAL A 110 0.24 19.42 -18.28
C VAL A 110 1.35 19.45 -19.33
N SER A 111 1.84 18.30 -19.78
CA SER A 111 2.88 18.21 -20.82
C SER A 111 2.46 18.90 -22.13
N ARG A 112 1.19 18.79 -22.52
CA ARG A 112 0.67 19.46 -23.74
C ARG A 112 0.63 20.97 -23.59
N LYS A 113 0.17 21.49 -22.44
CA LYS A 113 0.13 22.93 -22.16
C LYS A 113 1.52 23.54 -22.12
N LEU A 114 2.48 22.84 -21.52
CA LEU A 114 3.90 23.23 -21.53
C LEU A 114 4.44 23.37 -22.95
N LYS A 115 4.23 22.37 -23.82
CA LYS A 115 4.66 22.43 -25.23
C LYS A 115 4.02 23.58 -26.00
N ALA A 116 2.76 23.89 -25.72
CA ALA A 116 2.08 25.01 -26.36
C ALA A 116 2.67 26.35 -25.92
N LEU A 117 2.94 26.52 -24.62
CA LEU A 117 3.56 27.74 -24.08
C LEU A 117 4.97 27.95 -24.64
N THR A 118 5.80 26.89 -24.71
CA THR A 118 7.14 26.98 -25.29
C THR A 118 7.10 27.47 -26.74
N ARG A 119 6.18 26.94 -27.56
CA ARG A 119 6.02 27.40 -28.95
C ARG A 119 5.58 28.86 -29.07
N GLN A 120 4.74 29.34 -28.15
CA GLN A 120 4.31 30.75 -28.15
C GLN A 120 5.46 31.69 -27.77
N LEU A 121 6.30 31.31 -26.81
CA LEU A 121 7.48 32.08 -26.43
C LEU A 121 8.50 32.14 -27.57
N GLU A 122 8.74 31.03 -28.26
CA GLU A 122 9.63 30.98 -29.44
C GLU A 122 9.12 31.83 -30.61
N ALA A 123 7.80 31.98 -30.75
CA ALA A 123 7.19 32.80 -31.81
C ALA A 123 7.12 34.30 -31.48
N THR A 124 7.46 34.71 -30.26
CA THR A 124 7.44 36.12 -29.81
C THR A 124 8.82 36.79 -29.92
N HIS A 125 9.84 36.03 -30.33
CA HIS A 125 11.19 36.51 -30.69
C HIS A 125 11.41 36.43 -32.20
#